data_AF-A0A0K1Q2J9-F1
#
_entry.id   AF-A0A0K1Q2J9-F1
#
_cell.length_a   1.000
_cell.length_b   1.000
_cell.length_c   1.000
_cell.angle_alpha   90.00
_cell.angle_beta   90.00
_cell.angle_gamma   90.00
#
_symmetry.space_group_name_H-M   'P 1'
#
loop_
_entity.id
_entity.type
_entity.pdbx_description
1 polymer ?
#
loop_
_entity_poly.entity_id
_entity_poly.type
_entity_poly.pdbx_seq_one_letter_code
_entity_poly.pdbx_strand_id
1 'polypeptide(L)'
;MVGDDVDVVHTEARRLGEVSLRKDLPATRRVIETDSVVVRTPDTDMKKTSYLFAGAAGLGVAAIFFVTGSFASERAIHGGSGVQPVAADVPVLVELFTSEGCSSCPPADDVVAKLAREQPVRGARIVTLAHHVDYWDELGWPDPFASARGTSRQQTYSVLREGAYTPQAVVDGRTETTGSRRSAIESAVEASAKQPHATIALDAASSANGAFDVTATVSPLPRGADADAELLVAVVQDRGRVAVPRGENGGRTLDHTSIVRSLATVTTVAAKGGTIRTTIVPPSPVAAPDGSTFSVVAFVQERASRRVLAAATAPLARR
;
A
#
# COMPACT_ATOMS: atom_id res chain seq x y z
N MET A 1 -44.28 19.98 -41.97
CA MET A 1 -44.82 21.33 -41.69
C MET A 1 -44.82 21.49 -40.18
N VAL A 2 -44.10 22.52 -39.72
CA VAL A 2 -44.26 23.37 -38.50
C VAL A 2 -45.33 22.91 -37.50
N GLY A 3 -45.13 22.90 -36.17
CA GLY A 3 -44.12 23.51 -35.33
C GLY A 3 -44.36 23.19 -33.85
N ASP A 4 -43.68 23.97 -33.02
CA ASP A 4 -43.40 23.86 -31.59
C ASP A 4 -44.59 23.62 -30.64
N ASP A 5 -44.32 22.97 -29.50
CA ASP A 5 -44.59 23.60 -28.20
C ASP A 5 -43.80 22.94 -27.05
N VAL A 6 -43.30 23.80 -26.18
CA VAL A 6 -42.40 23.54 -25.05
C VAL A 6 -43.25 23.61 -23.79
N ASP A 7 -43.24 22.58 -22.95
CA ASP A 7 -43.88 22.65 -21.63
C ASP A 7 -42.90 22.41 -20.49
N VAL A 8 -42.80 23.44 -19.65
CA VAL A 8 -42.00 23.58 -18.44
C VAL A 8 -42.75 22.94 -17.28
N VAL A 9 -42.20 21.90 -16.66
CA VAL A 9 -42.79 21.30 -15.45
C VAL A 9 -42.16 21.93 -14.21
N HIS A 10 -42.96 22.73 -13.50
CA HIS A 10 -42.71 23.17 -12.13
C HIS A 10 -42.86 22.00 -11.15
N THR A 11 -41.87 21.81 -10.29
CA THR A 11 -41.93 20.92 -9.12
C THR A 11 -42.76 21.55 -8.00
N GLU A 12 -43.94 21.00 -7.72
CA GLU A 12 -44.71 21.27 -6.50
C GLU A 12 -44.19 20.45 -5.31
N ALA A 13 -43.92 21.15 -4.20
CA ALA A 13 -43.58 20.56 -2.91
C ALA A 13 -44.83 19.98 -2.23
N ARG A 14 -44.88 18.66 -2.09
CA ARG A 14 -45.91 17.97 -1.30
C ARG A 14 -45.54 17.98 0.19
N ARG A 15 -46.36 18.67 1.00
CA ARG A 15 -46.41 18.53 2.46
C ARG A 15 -46.82 17.11 2.84
N LEU A 16 -46.02 16.45 3.68
CA LEU A 16 -46.41 15.24 4.42
C LEU A 16 -46.77 15.64 5.86
N GLY A 17 -47.89 15.10 6.32
CA GLY A 17 -48.58 15.47 7.55
C GLY A 17 -47.92 14.99 8.84
N GLU A 18 -48.31 15.66 9.91
CA GLU A 18 -48.01 15.31 11.29
C GLU A 18 -48.68 13.98 11.69
N VAL A 19 -47.89 13.06 12.25
CA VAL A 19 -48.42 11.92 13.01
C VAL A 19 -47.72 11.88 14.38
N SER A 20 -48.56 12.18 15.38
CA SER A 20 -48.50 11.88 16.81
C SER A 20 -47.26 11.18 17.39
N LEU A 21 -46.54 11.91 18.25
CA LEU A 21 -45.47 11.43 19.12
C LEU A 21 -46.04 10.54 20.23
N ARG A 22 -45.71 9.24 20.21
CA ARG A 22 -45.69 8.43 21.43
C ARG A 22 -44.37 8.67 22.16
N LYS A 23 -44.49 9.12 23.41
CA LYS A 23 -43.42 9.09 24.42
C LYS A 23 -42.99 7.64 24.67
N ASP A 24 -41.74 7.48 25.07
CA ASP A 24 -41.12 6.28 25.67
C ASP A 24 -40.17 5.50 24.73
N LEU A 25 -38.97 6.05 24.49
CA LEU A 25 -37.75 5.30 24.16
C LEU A 25 -36.50 6.04 24.67
N PRO A 26 -35.53 5.37 25.31
CA PRO A 26 -34.33 6.02 25.83
C PRO A 26 -33.37 6.42 24.69
N ALA A 27 -32.77 7.60 24.86
CA ALA A 27 -31.83 8.18 23.91
C ALA A 27 -30.52 7.36 23.80
N THR A 28 -30.43 6.48 22.82
CA THR A 28 -29.13 5.95 22.36
C THR A 28 -28.48 7.00 21.47
N ARG A 29 -27.52 7.71 22.07
CA ARG A 29 -26.60 8.64 21.41
C ARG A 29 -25.82 7.87 20.33
N ARG A 30 -26.18 8.04 19.05
CA ARG A 30 -25.29 7.65 17.94
C ARG A 30 -24.07 8.56 18.00
N VAL A 31 -22.96 8.04 18.50
CA VAL A 31 -21.65 8.64 18.27
C VAL A 31 -21.27 8.25 16.84
N ILE A 32 -21.42 9.20 15.91
CA ILE A 32 -20.76 9.10 14.61
C ILE A 32 -19.32 9.50 14.90
N GLU A 33 -18.46 8.50 15.08
CA GLU A 33 -17.02 8.69 15.26
C GLU A 33 -16.41 8.96 13.88
N THR A 34 -16.43 10.22 13.46
CA THR A 34 -15.57 10.70 12.38
C THR A 34 -14.17 10.90 12.95
N ASP A 35 -13.37 9.85 12.97
CA ASP A 35 -11.95 9.96 13.27
C ASP A 35 -11.20 10.45 12.04
N SER A 36 -11.03 11.77 11.97
CA SER A 36 -10.10 12.43 11.07
C SER A 36 -8.66 12.11 11.51
N VAL A 37 -7.91 11.45 10.63
CA VAL A 37 -6.46 11.29 10.80
C VAL A 37 -5.81 12.68 10.74
N VAL A 38 -5.25 13.13 11.85
CA VAL A 38 -4.50 14.39 11.92
C VAL A 38 -3.07 14.13 11.43
N VAL A 39 -2.82 14.43 10.16
CA VAL A 39 -1.44 14.53 9.64
C VAL A 39 -0.88 15.88 10.05
N ARG A 40 0.11 15.91 10.96
CA ARG A 40 0.84 17.15 11.31
C ARG A 40 2.10 17.25 10.46
N THR A 41 2.16 18.22 9.56
CA THR A 41 3.39 18.61 8.85
C THR A 41 4.15 19.68 9.66
N PRO A 42 5.49 19.62 9.75
CA PRO A 42 6.27 20.70 10.35
C PRO A 42 6.28 21.95 9.44
N ASP A 43 6.02 23.09 10.06
CA ASP A 43 6.04 24.42 9.48
C ASP A 43 7.48 24.82 9.11
N THR A 44 7.79 24.96 7.82
CA THR A 44 9.08 25.49 7.36
C THR A 44 8.93 26.95 6.99
N ASP A 45 9.37 27.79 7.93
CA ASP A 45 9.53 29.23 7.80
C ASP A 45 10.53 29.57 6.67
N MET A 46 10.03 30.24 5.64
CA MET A 46 10.73 30.50 4.38
C MET A 46 11.49 31.82 4.47
N LYS A 47 12.77 31.77 4.90
CA LYS A 47 13.67 32.92 4.80
C LYS A 47 14.06 33.15 3.34
N LYS A 48 13.50 34.20 2.74
CA LYS A 48 13.95 34.78 1.47
C LYS A 48 15.31 35.46 1.68
N THR A 49 16.34 34.99 0.98
CA THR A 49 17.61 35.70 0.85
C THR A 49 17.83 36.05 -0.61
N SER A 50 17.70 37.34 -0.90
CA SER A 50 17.94 37.98 -2.18
C SER A 50 19.45 38.06 -2.43
N TYR A 51 19.94 37.52 -3.56
CA TYR A 51 21.29 37.81 -4.05
C TYR A 51 21.20 38.70 -5.28
N LEU A 52 21.72 39.92 -5.16
CA LEU A 52 22.01 40.82 -6.28
C LEU A 52 23.13 40.22 -7.13
N PHE A 53 22.90 40.06 -8.43
CA PHE A 53 23.98 39.90 -9.41
C PHE A 53 24.36 41.29 -9.96
N ALA A 54 25.55 41.76 -9.59
CA ALA A 54 26.24 42.84 -10.30
C ALA A 54 27.20 42.20 -11.30
N GLY A 55 27.12 42.64 -12.57
CA GLY A 55 27.98 42.16 -13.64
C GLY A 55 29.36 42.82 -13.64
N ALA A 56 30.34 42.12 -14.21
CA ALA A 56 31.51 42.73 -14.83
C ALA A 56 32.04 41.80 -15.93
N ALA A 57 32.09 42.35 -17.15
CA ALA A 57 32.73 41.76 -18.31
C ALA A 57 34.25 41.84 -18.16
N GLY A 58 34.96 40.80 -18.58
CA GLY A 58 36.42 40.77 -18.66
C GLY A 58 36.88 39.82 -19.75
N LEU A 59 37.22 40.38 -20.90
CA LEU A 59 37.94 39.72 -22.00
C LEU A 59 39.33 39.27 -21.50
N GLY A 60 39.65 37.98 -21.68
CA GLY A 60 40.94 37.40 -21.30
C GLY A 60 41.36 36.30 -22.28
N VAL A 61 42.25 36.69 -23.19
CA VAL A 61 42.99 35.95 -24.22
C VAL A 61 43.21 34.45 -23.95
N ALA A 62 42.80 33.61 -24.91
CA ALA A 62 43.12 32.19 -24.97
C ALA A 62 44.57 31.98 -25.47
N ALA A 63 45.44 31.46 -24.60
CA ALA A 63 46.73 30.91 -24.98
C ALA A 63 46.63 29.38 -25.02
N ILE A 64 46.56 28.82 -26.22
CA ILE A 64 46.57 27.37 -26.45
C ILE A 64 48.03 26.91 -26.43
N PHE A 65 48.47 26.30 -25.32
CA PHE A 65 49.71 25.53 -25.28
C PHE A 65 49.41 24.09 -25.68
N PHE A 66 49.80 23.71 -26.90
CA PHE A 66 49.90 22.30 -27.32
C PHE A 66 51.10 21.66 -26.61
N VAL A 67 50.85 20.98 -25.48
CA VAL A 67 51.80 20.02 -24.92
C VAL A 67 51.46 18.64 -25.49
N THR A 68 52.26 18.17 -26.45
CA THR A 68 52.21 16.80 -26.95
C THR A 68 52.78 15.86 -25.87
N GLY A 69 51.93 15.41 -24.96
CA GLY A 69 52.24 14.36 -24.00
C GLY A 69 52.02 12.98 -24.64
N SER A 70 53.09 12.24 -24.90
CA SER A 70 53.04 10.81 -25.20
C SER A 70 52.51 10.06 -23.97
N PHE A 71 51.24 9.70 -23.96
CA PHE A 71 50.70 8.77 -22.97
C PHE A 71 51.07 7.34 -23.36
N ALA A 72 52.11 6.81 -22.74
CA ALA A 72 52.36 5.38 -22.72
C ALA A 72 51.18 4.68 -22.04
N SER A 73 50.46 3.85 -22.79
CA SER A 73 49.36 3.04 -22.26
C SER A 73 49.95 1.88 -21.46
N GLU A 74 50.05 2.04 -20.14
CA GLU A 74 50.24 0.92 -19.22
C GLU A 74 48.94 0.10 -19.22
N ARG A 75 48.99 -1.07 -19.88
CA ARG A 75 47.99 -2.11 -19.69
C ARG A 75 48.16 -2.68 -18.28
N ALA A 76 47.47 -2.09 -17.31
CA ALA A 76 47.22 -2.74 -16.03
C ALA A 76 46.31 -3.96 -16.28
N ILE A 77 46.87 -5.16 -16.22
CA ILE A 77 46.09 -6.39 -16.10
C ILE A 77 45.46 -6.40 -14.71
N HIS A 78 44.23 -5.91 -14.61
CA HIS A 78 43.39 -6.07 -13.43
C HIS A 78 42.82 -7.49 -13.42
N GLY A 79 43.57 -8.42 -12.83
CA GLY A 79 43.08 -9.73 -12.42
C GLY A 79 42.21 -9.66 -11.16
N GLY A 80 41.19 -8.78 -11.18
CA GLY A 80 40.18 -8.72 -10.14
C GLY A 80 39.05 -9.68 -10.50
N SER A 81 38.96 -10.81 -9.79
CA SER A 81 37.74 -11.60 -9.72
C SER A 81 36.62 -10.70 -9.19
N GLY A 82 35.90 -10.06 -10.11
CA GLY A 82 34.71 -9.30 -9.80
C GLY A 82 33.69 -10.25 -9.22
N VAL A 83 33.54 -10.25 -7.90
CA VAL A 83 32.30 -10.67 -7.27
C VAL A 83 31.25 -9.72 -7.85
N GLN A 84 30.52 -10.17 -8.88
CA GLN A 84 29.37 -9.42 -9.34
C GLN A 84 28.44 -9.25 -8.13
N PRO A 85 28.00 -8.01 -7.82
CA PRO A 85 27.00 -7.81 -6.80
C PRO A 85 25.84 -8.74 -7.13
N VAL A 86 25.51 -9.66 -6.22
CA VAL A 86 24.28 -10.43 -6.35
C VAL A 86 23.19 -9.37 -6.33
N ALA A 87 22.51 -9.18 -7.47
CA ALA A 87 21.43 -8.22 -7.56
C ALA A 87 20.43 -8.54 -6.44
N ALA A 88 20.13 -7.54 -5.61
CA ALA A 88 19.16 -7.72 -4.54
C ALA A 88 17.81 -8.14 -5.14
N ASP A 89 17.12 -9.09 -4.50
CA ASP A 89 15.81 -9.55 -4.96
C ASP A 89 14.83 -8.36 -5.06
N VAL A 90 14.03 -8.35 -6.13
CA VAL A 90 13.03 -7.30 -6.39
C VAL A 90 11.84 -7.52 -5.47
N PRO A 91 11.46 -6.55 -4.60
CA PRO A 91 10.26 -6.68 -3.79
C PRO A 91 9.00 -6.68 -4.66
N VAL A 92 8.19 -7.73 -4.55
CA VAL A 92 6.91 -7.88 -5.27
C VAL A 92 5.79 -8.03 -4.24
N LEU A 93 4.79 -7.15 -4.32
CA LEU A 93 3.65 -7.14 -3.41
C LEU A 93 2.59 -8.17 -3.86
N VAL A 94 2.11 -8.99 -2.93
CA VAL A 94 0.98 -9.89 -3.10
C VAL A 94 -0.08 -9.55 -2.07
N GLU A 95 -1.17 -8.95 -2.51
CA GLU A 95 -2.34 -8.65 -1.68
C GLU A 95 -3.40 -9.74 -1.86
N LEU A 96 -3.79 -10.41 -0.77
CA LEU A 96 -4.91 -11.35 -0.72
C LEU A 96 -6.12 -10.67 -0.09
N PHE A 97 -7.27 -10.84 -0.71
CA PHE A 97 -8.58 -10.46 -0.18
C PHE A 97 -9.32 -11.74 0.23
N THR A 98 -9.61 -11.87 1.52
CA THR A 98 -10.07 -13.10 2.18
C THR A 98 -11.15 -12.79 3.22
N SER A 99 -11.79 -13.83 3.78
CA SER A 99 -12.68 -13.72 4.94
C SER A 99 -12.88 -15.09 5.58
N GLU A 100 -13.00 -15.14 6.91
CA GLU A 100 -13.40 -16.35 7.64
C GLU A 100 -14.80 -16.84 7.26
N GLY A 101 -15.69 -15.94 6.82
CA GLY A 101 -17.04 -16.28 6.37
C GLY A 101 -17.08 -16.98 5.01
N CYS A 102 -15.98 -16.97 4.26
CA CYS A 102 -15.86 -17.55 2.93
C CYS A 102 -15.24 -18.97 2.99
N SER A 103 -16.02 -20.01 2.70
CA SER A 103 -15.55 -21.41 2.74
C SER A 103 -14.37 -21.73 1.80
N SER A 104 -14.26 -21.00 0.69
CA SER A 104 -13.19 -21.20 -0.31
C SER A 104 -11.90 -20.45 0.00
N CYS A 105 -11.89 -19.64 1.07
CA CYS A 105 -10.77 -18.78 1.43
C CYS A 105 -9.60 -19.48 2.17
N PRO A 106 -9.82 -20.46 3.08
CA PRO A 106 -8.71 -21.09 3.81
C PRO A 106 -7.58 -21.68 2.95
N PRO A 107 -7.85 -22.32 1.78
CA PRO A 107 -6.77 -22.73 0.88
C PRO A 107 -5.93 -21.57 0.32
N ALA A 108 -6.50 -20.37 0.17
CA ALA A 108 -5.77 -19.19 -0.27
C ALA A 108 -4.92 -18.57 0.85
N ASP A 109 -5.43 -18.56 2.08
CA ASP A 109 -4.67 -18.15 3.27
C ASP A 109 -3.42 -19.04 3.43
N ASP A 110 -3.58 -20.36 3.25
CA ASP A 110 -2.48 -21.33 3.24
C ASP A 110 -1.43 -21.03 2.15
N VAL A 111 -1.88 -20.62 0.95
CA VAL A 111 -0.99 -20.27 -0.16
C VAL A 111 -0.16 -19.03 0.17
N VAL A 112 -0.79 -17.96 0.66
CA VAL A 112 -0.08 -16.73 1.07
C VAL A 112 0.91 -17.03 2.18
N ALA A 113 0.53 -17.85 3.16
CA ALA A 113 1.42 -18.24 4.23
C ALA A 113 2.64 -19.03 3.75
N LYS A 114 2.48 -19.90 2.75
CA LYS A 114 3.60 -20.59 2.09
C LYS A 114 4.46 -19.63 1.30
N LEU A 115 3.88 -18.70 0.53
CA LEU A 115 4.63 -17.70 -0.24
C LEU A 115 5.52 -16.84 0.68
N ALA A 116 4.95 -16.35 1.79
CA ALA A 116 5.66 -15.53 2.78
C ALA A 116 6.89 -16.26 3.36
N ARG A 117 6.76 -17.56 3.68
CA ARG A 117 7.81 -18.37 4.29
C ARG A 117 8.82 -18.95 3.30
N GLU A 118 8.35 -19.46 2.18
CA GLU A 118 9.16 -20.26 1.25
C GLU A 118 9.89 -19.40 0.22
N GLN A 119 9.38 -18.20 -0.09
CA GLN A 119 9.94 -17.29 -1.11
C GLN A 119 10.32 -18.02 -2.42
N PRO A 120 9.36 -18.73 -3.06
CA PRO A 120 9.68 -19.72 -4.09
C PRO A 120 10.15 -19.15 -5.43
N VAL A 121 10.00 -17.84 -5.67
CA VAL A 121 10.35 -17.21 -6.95
C VAL A 121 11.73 -16.55 -6.85
N ARG A 122 12.72 -17.12 -7.54
CA ARG A 122 14.09 -16.61 -7.56
C ARG A 122 14.14 -15.18 -8.13
N GLY A 123 14.90 -14.30 -7.49
CA GLY A 123 15.07 -12.91 -7.92
C GLY A 123 13.92 -11.98 -7.47
N ALA A 124 12.93 -12.53 -6.77
CA ALA A 124 11.83 -11.78 -6.19
C ALA A 124 11.81 -11.97 -4.67
N ARG A 125 11.52 -10.89 -3.95
CA ARG A 125 11.17 -10.92 -2.52
C ARG A 125 9.68 -10.67 -2.42
N ILE A 126 8.91 -11.71 -2.09
CA ILE A 126 7.46 -11.63 -1.97
C ILE A 126 7.11 -10.95 -0.65
N VAL A 127 6.43 -9.82 -0.76
CA VAL A 127 5.83 -9.08 0.36
C VAL A 127 4.34 -9.38 0.36
N THR A 128 3.84 -10.06 1.39
CA THR A 128 2.43 -10.48 1.47
C THR A 128 1.62 -9.56 2.36
N LEU A 129 0.37 -9.30 1.97
CA LEU A 129 -0.66 -8.60 2.74
C LEU A 129 -1.97 -9.39 2.64
N ALA A 130 -2.66 -9.59 3.75
CA ALA A 130 -3.99 -10.20 3.82
C ALA A 130 -5.01 -9.15 4.31
N HIS A 131 -5.92 -8.79 3.41
CA HIS A 131 -7.05 -7.91 3.66
C HIS A 131 -8.30 -8.74 3.89
N HIS A 132 -8.80 -8.73 5.11
CA HIS A 132 -10.08 -9.36 5.42
C HIS A 132 -11.21 -8.39 5.03
N VAL A 133 -12.12 -8.86 4.19
CA VAL A 133 -13.27 -8.10 3.70
C VAL A 133 -14.49 -8.36 4.58
N ASP A 134 -15.33 -7.35 4.75
CA ASP A 134 -16.47 -7.37 5.69
C ASP A 134 -17.81 -7.82 5.08
N TYR A 135 -17.92 -7.92 3.76
CA TYR A 135 -19.18 -8.30 3.10
C TYR A 135 -19.60 -9.77 3.30
N TRP A 136 -18.81 -10.57 4.02
CA TRP A 136 -19.19 -11.91 4.49
C TRP A 136 -19.72 -11.93 5.92
N ASP A 137 -19.53 -10.87 6.72
CA ASP A 137 -19.81 -10.88 8.16
C ASP A 137 -21.31 -11.02 8.48
N GLU A 138 -22.16 -10.61 7.54
CA GLU A 138 -23.62 -10.73 7.65
C GLU A 138 -24.11 -12.19 7.59
N LEU A 139 -23.26 -13.13 7.15
CA LEU A 139 -23.62 -14.54 6.95
C LEU A 139 -23.47 -15.40 8.21
N GLY A 140 -23.33 -14.74 9.36
CA GLY A 140 -23.45 -15.40 10.65
C GLY A 140 -22.12 -15.72 11.32
N TRP A 141 -21.01 -15.08 10.99
CA TRP A 141 -19.87 -14.96 11.89
C TRP A 141 -19.08 -13.73 11.45
N PRO A 142 -18.97 -12.68 12.29
CA PRO A 142 -18.14 -11.55 11.97
C PRO A 142 -16.67 -11.95 12.12
N ASP A 143 -15.93 -11.85 11.03
CA ASP A 143 -14.49 -12.07 11.00
C ASP A 143 -13.79 -10.97 11.83
N PRO A 144 -13.02 -11.31 12.88
CA PRO A 144 -12.40 -10.33 13.77
C PRO A 144 -11.30 -9.50 13.09
N PHE A 145 -10.85 -9.89 11.90
CA PHE A 145 -9.88 -9.16 11.10
C PHE A 145 -10.53 -8.34 9.98
N ALA A 146 -11.81 -8.59 9.67
CA ALA A 146 -12.51 -7.90 8.59
C ALA A 146 -12.68 -6.40 8.85
N SER A 147 -12.70 -5.64 7.76
CA SER A 147 -12.96 -4.20 7.82
C SER A 147 -13.49 -3.66 6.50
N ALA A 148 -14.32 -2.61 6.59
CA ALA A 148 -14.76 -1.82 5.44
C ALA A 148 -13.59 -1.25 4.64
N ARG A 149 -12.44 -1.03 5.28
CA ARG A 149 -11.21 -0.59 4.61
C ARG A 149 -10.61 -1.70 3.73
N GLY A 150 -10.66 -2.96 4.16
CA GLY A 150 -10.28 -4.12 3.36
C GLY A 150 -11.16 -4.26 2.11
N THR A 151 -12.47 -4.17 2.29
CA THR A 151 -13.45 -4.18 1.18
C THR A 151 -13.23 -3.00 0.24
N SER A 152 -13.07 -1.79 0.77
CA SER A 152 -12.81 -0.59 -0.03
C SER A 152 -11.49 -0.69 -0.79
N ARG A 153 -10.43 -1.26 -0.18
CA ARG A 153 -9.16 -1.54 -0.83
C ARG A 153 -9.34 -2.48 -2.02
N GLN A 154 -10.12 -3.56 -1.87
CA GLN A 154 -10.41 -4.47 -2.97
C GLN A 154 -11.12 -3.78 -4.13
N GLN A 155 -12.10 -2.92 -3.84
CA GLN A 155 -12.86 -2.20 -4.88
C GLN A 155 -11.97 -1.29 -5.74
N THR A 156 -10.83 -0.82 -5.19
CA THR A 156 -9.84 -0.06 -5.98
C THR A 156 -9.23 -0.86 -7.13
N TYR A 157 -9.28 -2.20 -7.08
CA TYR A 157 -8.81 -3.11 -8.13
C TYR A 157 -9.87 -3.44 -9.19
N SER A 158 -11.00 -2.74 -9.20
CA SER A 158 -11.99 -2.80 -10.29
C SER A 158 -11.40 -2.51 -11.69
N VAL A 159 -10.27 -1.80 -11.75
CA VAL A 159 -9.51 -1.54 -12.98
C VAL A 159 -8.88 -2.80 -13.58
N LEU A 160 -8.65 -3.84 -12.78
CA LEU A 160 -8.12 -5.13 -13.24
C LEU A 160 -9.25 -6.12 -13.55
N ARG A 161 -10.30 -6.11 -12.71
CA ARG A 161 -11.46 -6.97 -12.87
C ARG A 161 -12.67 -6.35 -12.17
N GLU A 162 -13.77 -6.21 -12.89
CA GLU A 162 -15.03 -5.76 -12.30
C GLU A 162 -15.59 -6.77 -11.28
N GLY A 163 -16.18 -6.25 -10.22
CA GLY A 163 -16.84 -7.03 -9.16
C GLY A 163 -15.87 -7.61 -8.11
N ALA A 164 -16.24 -7.46 -6.84
CA ALA A 164 -15.53 -8.07 -5.73
C ALA A 164 -15.80 -9.59 -5.66
N TYR A 165 -14.78 -10.36 -5.31
CA TYR A 165 -14.90 -11.79 -5.01
C TYR A 165 -13.81 -12.24 -4.06
N THR A 166 -14.03 -13.31 -3.31
CA THR A 166 -12.97 -13.93 -2.50
C THR A 166 -12.88 -15.44 -2.79
N PRO A 167 -11.68 -16.04 -2.66
CA PRO A 167 -10.40 -15.37 -2.42
C PRO A 167 -9.82 -14.76 -3.70
N GLN A 168 -9.46 -13.47 -3.67
CA GLN A 168 -8.79 -12.77 -4.76
C GLN A 168 -7.35 -12.44 -4.34
N ALA A 169 -6.37 -12.79 -5.16
CA ALA A 169 -4.99 -12.31 -5.01
C ALA A 169 -4.68 -11.29 -6.10
N VAL A 170 -3.95 -10.24 -5.74
CA VAL A 170 -3.46 -9.20 -6.66
C VAL A 170 -1.95 -9.06 -6.49
N VAL A 171 -1.21 -9.16 -7.59
CA VAL A 171 0.25 -9.10 -7.63
C VAL A 171 0.70 -7.78 -8.25
N ASP A 172 1.45 -6.98 -7.48
CA ASP A 172 1.92 -5.62 -7.80
C ASP A 172 0.84 -4.69 -8.40
N GLY A 173 -0.43 -4.93 -8.06
CA GLY A 173 -1.56 -4.23 -8.65
C GLY A 173 -1.63 -4.32 -10.18
N ARG A 174 -1.01 -5.34 -10.77
CA ARG A 174 -0.90 -5.57 -12.23
C ARG A 174 -1.72 -6.76 -12.69
N THR A 175 -1.75 -7.83 -11.88
CA THR A 175 -2.37 -9.09 -12.24
C THR A 175 -3.19 -9.59 -11.07
N GLU A 176 -4.45 -9.93 -11.34
CA GLU A 176 -5.34 -10.54 -10.36
C GLU A 176 -5.61 -12.01 -10.70
N THR A 177 -5.81 -12.84 -9.68
CA THR A 177 -6.14 -14.26 -9.83
C THR A 177 -6.85 -14.80 -8.60
N THR A 178 -7.43 -15.99 -8.70
CA THR A 178 -7.98 -16.68 -7.53
C THR A 178 -6.87 -17.00 -6.53
N GLY A 179 -7.03 -16.58 -5.27
CA GLY A 179 -5.96 -16.65 -4.25
C GLY A 179 -5.46 -18.06 -3.92
N SER A 180 -6.25 -19.10 -4.19
CA SER A 180 -5.87 -20.50 -4.01
C SER A 180 -5.01 -21.06 -5.16
N ARG A 181 -4.85 -20.33 -6.27
CA ARG A 181 -4.05 -20.76 -7.43
C ARG A 181 -2.58 -20.36 -7.27
N ARG A 182 -1.85 -21.09 -6.41
CA ARG A 182 -0.43 -20.84 -6.12
C ARG A 182 0.45 -20.63 -7.36
N SER A 183 0.37 -21.52 -8.35
CA SER A 183 1.19 -21.41 -9.57
C SER A 183 0.90 -20.16 -10.40
N ALA A 184 -0.34 -19.67 -10.39
CA ALA A 184 -0.71 -18.44 -11.06
C ALA A 184 -0.12 -17.22 -10.34
N ILE A 185 -0.13 -17.21 -9.00
CA ILE A 185 0.50 -16.16 -8.20
C ILE A 185 2.02 -16.17 -8.43
N GLU A 186 2.68 -17.33 -8.37
CA GLU A 186 4.11 -17.45 -8.63
C GLU A 186 4.50 -16.97 -10.04
N SER A 187 3.71 -17.31 -11.06
CA SER A 187 3.93 -16.83 -12.44
C SER A 187 3.76 -15.31 -12.54
N ALA A 188 2.76 -14.75 -11.87
CA ALA A 188 2.54 -13.31 -11.82
C ALA A 188 3.68 -12.59 -11.08
N VAL A 189 4.18 -13.17 -9.99
CA VAL A 189 5.34 -12.65 -9.24
C VAL A 189 6.59 -12.65 -10.13
N GLU A 190 6.85 -13.73 -10.87
CA GLU A 190 7.98 -13.82 -11.78
C GLU A 190 7.89 -12.77 -12.91
N ALA A 191 6.69 -12.56 -13.45
CA ALA A 191 6.44 -11.55 -14.47
C ALA A 191 6.62 -10.12 -13.93
N SER A 192 6.13 -9.86 -12.71
CA SER A 192 6.27 -8.58 -12.04
C SER A 192 7.72 -8.27 -11.68
N ALA A 193 8.49 -9.22 -11.16
CA ALA A 193 9.90 -9.02 -10.81
C ALA A 193 10.78 -8.59 -12.00
N LYS A 194 10.34 -8.87 -13.24
CA LYS A 194 11.01 -8.43 -14.48
C LYS A 194 10.66 -6.99 -14.88
N GLN A 195 9.68 -6.38 -14.23
CA GLN A 195 9.28 -4.98 -14.47
C GLN A 195 10.21 -4.02 -13.72
N PRO A 196 10.39 -2.79 -14.23
CA PRO A 196 11.13 -1.76 -13.50
C PRO A 196 10.50 -1.45 -12.13
N HIS A 197 11.33 -1.47 -11.09
CA HIS A 197 10.96 -1.10 -9.72
C HIS A 197 11.88 -0.01 -9.19
N ALA A 198 11.32 0.89 -8.39
CA ALA A 198 12.08 1.71 -7.46
C ALA A 198 12.33 0.92 -6.16
N THR A 199 13.21 1.44 -5.31
CA THR A 199 13.52 0.86 -3.99
C THR A 199 13.01 1.76 -2.87
N ILE A 200 12.57 1.17 -1.77
CA ILE A 200 12.26 1.88 -0.53
C ILE A 200 13.21 1.39 0.56
N ALA A 201 14.02 2.29 1.12
CA ALA A 201 14.65 2.06 2.43
C ALA A 201 13.63 2.46 3.50
N LEU A 202 13.22 1.50 4.34
CA LEU A 202 12.12 1.65 5.27
C LEU A 202 12.60 1.39 6.71
N ASP A 203 12.38 2.37 7.57
CA ASP A 203 12.56 2.25 9.02
C ASP A 203 11.23 2.51 9.72
N ALA A 204 10.91 1.70 10.73
CA ALA A 204 9.72 1.84 11.54
C ALA A 204 10.01 1.59 13.02
N ALA A 205 9.49 2.44 13.88
CA ALA A 205 9.62 2.32 15.32
C ALA A 205 8.28 2.55 16.01
N SER A 206 8.03 1.78 17.07
CA SER A 206 6.92 2.08 17.97
C SER A 206 7.13 3.46 18.60
N SER A 207 6.02 4.20 18.73
CA SER A 207 5.93 5.51 19.34
C SER A 207 4.96 5.47 20.52
N ALA A 208 4.79 6.60 21.21
CA ALA A 208 3.83 6.71 22.31
C ALA A 208 2.39 6.45 21.81
N ASN A 209 1.51 6.01 22.72
CA ASN A 209 0.06 5.81 22.46
C ASN A 209 -0.27 4.79 21.35
N GLY A 210 0.62 3.82 21.08
CA GLY A 210 0.37 2.77 20.09
C GLY A 210 0.54 3.21 18.63
N ALA A 211 1.11 4.39 18.39
CA ALA A 211 1.44 4.88 17.07
C ALA A 211 2.79 4.32 16.58
N PHE A 212 3.04 4.41 15.27
CA PHE A 212 4.29 4.00 14.63
C PHE A 212 4.90 5.15 13.84
N ASP A 213 6.14 5.50 14.16
CA ASP A 213 6.91 6.48 13.40
C ASP A 213 7.60 5.74 12.24
N VAL A 214 7.35 6.20 11.01
CA VAL A 214 7.79 5.56 9.78
C VAL A 214 8.63 6.55 8.97
N THR A 215 9.82 6.14 8.57
CA THR A 215 10.67 6.85 7.60
C THR A 215 10.84 5.99 6.37
N ALA A 216 10.38 6.49 5.22
CA ALA A 216 10.53 5.84 3.92
C ALA A 216 11.40 6.72 3.01
N THR A 217 12.51 6.18 2.53
CA THR A 217 13.34 6.82 1.50
C THR A 217 13.16 6.08 0.19
N VAL A 218 12.47 6.72 -0.74
CA VAL A 218 12.14 6.18 -2.06
C VAL A 218 13.19 6.65 -3.08
N SER A 219 13.73 5.72 -3.87
CA SER A 219 14.58 6.06 -5.03
C SER A 219 13.77 6.76 -6.13
N PRO A 220 14.42 7.31 -7.18
CA PRO A 220 13.70 7.76 -8.37
C PRO A 220 12.75 6.68 -8.90
N LEU A 221 11.52 7.09 -9.24
CA LEU A 221 10.52 6.20 -9.80
C LEU A 221 10.92 5.76 -11.23
N PRO A 222 10.49 4.57 -11.68
CA PRO A 222 10.76 4.13 -13.05
C PRO A 222 10.26 5.14 -14.09
N ARG A 223 10.92 5.18 -15.25
CA ARG A 223 10.44 5.99 -16.38
C ARG A 223 9.05 5.52 -16.80
N GLY A 224 8.15 6.47 -17.05
CA GLY A 224 6.75 6.17 -17.38
C GLY A 224 5.89 5.81 -16.16
N ALA A 225 6.38 6.10 -14.94
CA ALA A 225 5.54 6.18 -13.76
C ALA A 225 4.58 7.37 -13.87
N ASP A 226 3.34 7.17 -13.43
CA ASP A 226 2.33 8.21 -13.39
C ASP A 226 2.70 9.30 -12.36
N ALA A 227 2.34 10.55 -12.66
CA ALA A 227 2.62 11.68 -11.79
C ALA A 227 1.81 11.65 -10.48
N ASP A 228 0.84 10.74 -10.36
CA ASP A 228 -0.06 10.58 -9.23
C ASP A 228 0.32 9.42 -8.28
N ALA A 229 1.51 8.84 -8.44
CA ALA A 229 1.98 7.74 -7.59
C ALA A 229 1.99 8.13 -6.11
N GLU A 230 1.40 7.30 -5.25
CA GLU A 230 1.20 7.55 -3.84
C GLU A 230 2.02 6.58 -2.99
N LEU A 231 2.56 7.06 -1.87
CA LEU A 231 3.09 6.21 -0.82
C LEU A 231 1.94 5.74 0.06
N LEU A 232 1.76 4.42 0.14
CA LEU A 232 0.87 3.77 1.10
C LEU A 232 1.70 3.06 2.16
N VAL A 233 1.18 3.04 3.39
CA VAL A 233 1.80 2.39 4.53
C VAL A 233 0.77 1.52 5.26
N ALA A 234 1.09 0.24 5.42
CA ALA A 234 0.30 -0.75 6.12
C ALA A 234 0.96 -1.14 7.44
N VAL A 235 0.15 -1.28 8.50
CA VAL A 235 0.54 -2.00 9.73
C VAL A 235 0.04 -3.42 9.61
N VAL A 236 0.96 -4.37 9.75
CA VAL A 236 0.72 -5.78 9.45
C VAL A 236 0.99 -6.62 10.69
N GLN A 237 -0.01 -7.37 11.13
CA GLN A 237 0.15 -8.40 12.15
C GLN A 237 0.67 -9.68 11.49
N ASP A 238 1.74 -10.26 12.04
CA ASP A 238 2.42 -11.41 11.44
C ASP A 238 1.55 -12.68 11.41
N ARG A 239 0.76 -12.91 12.46
CA ARG A 239 -0.12 -14.07 12.60
C ARG A 239 -1.38 -13.77 13.42
N GLY A 240 -2.40 -14.59 13.23
CA GLY A 240 -3.59 -14.64 14.06
C GLY A 240 -4.23 -16.01 13.98
N ARG A 241 -4.82 -16.47 15.09
CA ARG A 241 -5.53 -17.75 15.15
C ARG A 241 -6.91 -17.54 15.74
N VAL A 242 -7.93 -18.04 15.05
CA VAL A 242 -9.33 -17.83 15.44
C VAL A 242 -10.08 -19.16 15.39
N ALA A 243 -10.81 -19.47 16.46
CA ALA A 243 -11.80 -20.53 16.44
C ALA A 243 -13.10 -19.97 15.87
N VAL A 244 -13.53 -20.47 14.72
CA VAL A 244 -14.73 -20.01 14.01
C VAL A 244 -15.94 -20.78 14.55
N PRO A 245 -16.85 -20.16 15.31
CA PRO A 245 -17.91 -20.90 16.01
C PRO A 245 -19.10 -21.28 15.11
N ARG A 246 -19.34 -20.57 14.00
CA ARG A 246 -20.50 -20.77 13.10
C ARG A 246 -20.22 -20.20 11.69
N GLY A 247 -21.15 -20.41 10.76
CA GLY A 247 -20.98 -20.05 9.35
C GLY A 247 -20.37 -21.19 8.54
N GLU A 248 -19.99 -20.92 7.28
CA GLU A 248 -19.50 -21.96 6.36
C GLU A 248 -18.21 -22.65 6.85
N ASN A 249 -17.39 -21.95 7.64
CA ASN A 249 -16.19 -22.48 8.28
C ASN A 249 -16.39 -22.85 9.76
N GLY A 250 -17.63 -22.96 10.24
CA GLY A 250 -17.95 -23.26 11.63
C GLY A 250 -17.31 -24.55 12.14
N GLY A 251 -16.82 -24.52 13.39
CA GLY A 251 -16.12 -25.63 14.05
C GLY A 251 -14.64 -25.76 13.70
N ARG A 252 -14.12 -24.93 12.79
CA ARG A 252 -12.70 -24.92 12.42
C ARG A 252 -11.93 -23.93 13.29
N THR A 253 -10.62 -24.17 13.42
CA THR A 253 -9.67 -23.15 13.84
C THR A 253 -8.86 -22.76 12.61
N LEU A 254 -8.86 -21.47 12.28
CA LEU A 254 -8.18 -20.92 11.12
C LEU A 254 -6.92 -20.16 11.57
N ASP A 255 -5.85 -20.35 10.80
CA ASP A 255 -4.57 -19.67 10.95
C ASP A 255 -4.43 -18.63 9.85
N HIS A 256 -4.06 -17.41 10.24
CA HIS A 256 -3.94 -16.25 9.36
C HIS A 256 -2.54 -15.67 9.47
N THR A 257 -2.07 -15.02 8.40
CA THR A 257 -0.76 -14.36 8.36
C THR A 257 -0.83 -13.07 7.55
N SER A 258 0.15 -12.20 7.73
CA SER A 258 0.23 -10.92 7.00
C SER A 258 -1.03 -10.07 7.13
N ILE A 259 -1.71 -10.14 8.27
CA ILE A 259 -3.03 -9.54 8.48
C ILE A 259 -2.90 -8.03 8.51
N VAL A 260 -3.53 -7.34 7.57
CA VAL A 260 -3.51 -5.88 7.52
C VAL A 260 -4.43 -5.31 8.60
N ARG A 261 -3.86 -4.57 9.55
CA ARG A 261 -4.59 -3.92 10.65
C ARG A 261 -4.89 -2.46 10.36
N SER A 262 -4.07 -1.82 9.54
CA SER A 262 -4.35 -0.51 8.97
C SER A 262 -3.64 -0.34 7.64
N LEU A 263 -4.21 0.49 6.76
CA LEU A 263 -3.60 0.93 5.51
C LEU A 263 -3.90 2.42 5.34
N ALA A 264 -2.88 3.24 5.18
CA ALA A 264 -2.99 4.67 5.01
C ALA A 264 -2.29 5.13 3.72
N THR A 265 -2.97 5.94 2.92
CA THR A 265 -2.33 6.76 1.88
C THR A 265 -1.67 7.96 2.56
N VAL A 266 -0.36 8.10 2.41
CA VAL A 266 0.44 9.11 3.13
C VAL A 266 0.57 10.39 2.32
N THR A 267 1.09 10.28 1.09
CA THR A 267 1.36 11.43 0.21
C THR A 267 1.64 10.96 -1.21
N THR A 268 1.53 11.85 -2.19
CA THR A 268 2.06 11.66 -3.55
C THR A 268 3.59 11.68 -3.53
N VAL A 269 4.23 10.85 -4.35
CA VAL A 269 5.67 10.69 -4.49
C VAL A 269 6.13 11.34 -5.79
N ALA A 270 7.07 12.27 -5.71
CA ALA A 270 7.65 12.88 -6.91
C ALA A 270 8.47 11.87 -7.72
N ALA A 271 8.56 12.04 -9.04
CA ALA A 271 9.31 11.14 -9.93
C ALA A 271 10.79 10.95 -9.52
N LYS A 272 11.41 11.95 -8.90
CA LYS A 272 12.79 11.87 -8.39
C LYS A 272 12.93 11.09 -7.07
N GLY A 273 11.84 10.59 -6.51
CA GLY A 273 11.80 9.98 -5.17
C GLY A 273 11.93 11.03 -4.06
N GLY A 274 12.32 10.57 -2.87
CA GLY A 274 12.53 11.42 -1.69
C GLY A 274 12.35 10.67 -0.37
N THR A 275 12.67 11.38 0.73
CA THR A 275 12.44 10.88 2.09
C THR A 275 11.15 11.45 2.65
N ILE A 276 10.28 10.56 3.11
CA ILE A 276 8.98 10.86 3.71
C ILE A 276 8.99 10.34 5.14
N ARG A 277 8.58 11.19 6.09
CA ARG A 277 8.37 10.82 7.49
C ARG A 277 6.90 10.96 7.82
N THR A 278 6.34 9.95 8.46
CA THR A 278 4.93 9.95 8.88
C THR A 278 4.76 9.19 10.18
N THR A 279 3.63 9.42 10.85
CA THR A 279 3.22 8.66 12.01
C THR A 279 1.90 7.97 11.67
N ILE A 280 1.86 6.64 11.81
CA ILE A 280 0.66 5.84 11.56
C ILE A 280 0.06 5.44 12.89
N VAL A 281 -1.23 5.75 13.07
CA VAL A 281 -2.01 5.31 14.23
C VAL A 281 -2.95 4.20 13.77
N PRO A 282 -2.76 2.94 14.20
CA PRO A 282 -3.73 1.89 13.91
C PRO A 282 -5.01 2.11 14.73
N PRO A 283 -6.19 1.67 14.24
CA PRO A 283 -7.45 1.86 14.94
C PRO A 283 -7.50 1.01 16.23
N SER A 284 -7.46 1.69 17.38
CA SER A 284 -7.42 1.14 18.76
C SER A 284 -6.22 0.20 19.00
N PRO A 285 -5.71 -0.01 20.24
CA PRO A 285 -4.45 -0.71 20.39
C PRO A 285 -4.52 -2.06 19.71
N VAL A 286 -3.55 -2.34 18.85
CA VAL A 286 -3.51 -3.61 18.12
C VAL A 286 -3.15 -4.68 19.13
N ALA A 287 -4.19 -5.21 19.79
CA ALA A 287 -4.03 -6.23 20.80
C ALA A 287 -3.46 -7.46 20.10
N ALA A 288 -2.31 -7.91 20.58
CA ALA A 288 -1.68 -9.18 20.21
C ALA A 288 -1.75 -10.14 21.40
N PRO A 289 -2.96 -10.54 21.87
CA PRO A 289 -3.11 -11.37 23.06
C PRO A 289 -2.47 -12.75 22.90
N ASP A 290 -2.24 -13.17 21.65
CA ASP A 290 -1.59 -14.42 21.28
C ASP A 290 -0.05 -14.28 21.11
N GLY A 291 0.52 -13.10 21.41
CA GLY A 291 1.94 -12.80 21.24
C GLY A 291 2.37 -12.60 19.78
N SER A 292 1.44 -12.30 18.86
CA SER A 292 1.78 -11.87 17.50
C SER A 292 2.68 -10.63 17.51
N THR A 293 3.47 -10.47 16.47
CA THR A 293 4.30 -9.28 16.23
C THR A 293 3.70 -8.42 15.13
N PHE A 294 4.17 -7.18 15.05
CA PHE A 294 3.76 -6.24 14.01
C PHE A 294 4.95 -5.84 13.16
N SER A 295 4.68 -5.58 11.89
CA SER A 295 5.62 -5.00 10.94
C SER A 295 4.93 -3.87 10.18
N VAL A 296 5.74 -3.05 9.51
CA VAL A 296 5.26 -2.02 8.59
C VAL A 296 5.62 -2.44 7.17
N VAL A 297 4.65 -2.37 6.27
CA VAL A 297 4.87 -2.50 4.83
C VAL A 297 4.60 -1.14 4.20
N ALA A 298 5.56 -0.61 3.45
CA ALA A 298 5.36 0.59 2.65
C ALA A 298 5.48 0.25 1.18
N PHE A 299 4.62 0.82 0.35
CA PHE A 299 4.67 0.64 -1.09
C PHE A 299 4.24 1.89 -1.84
N VAL A 300 4.83 2.12 -3.01
CA VAL A 300 4.46 3.21 -3.91
C VAL A 300 3.55 2.65 -4.99
N GLN A 301 2.37 3.23 -5.17
CA GLN A 301 1.36 2.75 -6.11
C GLN A 301 0.78 3.90 -6.92
N GLU A 302 0.64 3.70 -8.22
CA GLU A 302 -0.07 4.63 -9.11
C GLU A 302 -1.57 4.64 -8.82
N ARG A 303 -2.18 5.82 -8.81
CA ARG A 303 -3.59 5.92 -8.41
C ARG A 303 -4.53 5.39 -9.49
N ALA A 304 -4.26 5.67 -10.76
CA ALA A 304 -5.12 5.25 -11.86
C ALA A 304 -4.95 3.76 -12.19
N SER A 305 -3.73 3.33 -12.50
CA SER A 305 -3.43 1.97 -12.98
C SER A 305 -3.36 0.93 -11.85
N ARG A 306 -3.18 1.38 -10.60
CA ARG A 306 -2.87 0.57 -9.42
C ARG A 306 -1.54 -0.20 -9.48
N ARG A 307 -0.69 0.04 -10.48
CA ARG A 307 0.65 -0.57 -10.52
C ARG A 307 1.44 -0.17 -9.28
N VAL A 308 1.96 -1.17 -8.58
CA VAL A 308 2.96 -0.98 -7.53
C VAL A 308 4.32 -0.80 -8.21
N LEU A 309 5.04 0.23 -7.79
CA LEU A 309 6.32 0.65 -8.35
C LEU A 309 7.49 0.37 -7.41
N ALA A 310 7.21 0.19 -6.11
CA ALA A 310 8.19 -0.18 -5.11
C ALA A 310 7.47 -0.71 -3.86
N ALA A 311 8.10 -1.64 -3.13
CA ALA A 311 7.63 -2.12 -1.85
C ALA A 311 8.80 -2.39 -0.90
N ALA A 312 8.56 -2.28 0.40
CA ALA A 312 9.50 -2.69 1.45
C ALA A 312 8.76 -3.07 2.72
N THR A 313 9.41 -3.89 3.55
CA THR A 313 8.94 -4.30 4.87
C THR A 313 9.98 -3.93 5.91
N ALA A 314 9.54 -3.40 7.04
CA ALA A 314 10.36 -3.14 8.22
C ALA A 314 9.73 -3.82 9.44
N PRO A 315 10.47 -4.63 10.20
CA PRO A 315 10.00 -5.10 11.50
C PRO A 315 9.85 -3.90 12.44
N LEU A 316 8.88 -3.96 13.34
CA LEU A 316 8.79 -2.94 14.39
C LEU A 316 9.83 -3.22 15.47
N ALA A 317 10.84 -2.36 15.54
CA ALA A 317 11.78 -2.39 16.65
C ALA A 317 11.03 -2.09 17.96
N ARG A 318 11.16 -2.97 18.96
CA ARG A 318 10.79 -2.63 20.33
C ARG A 318 11.80 -1.60 20.83
N ARG A 319 11.33 -0.41 21.19
CA ARG A 319 12.16 0.57 21.90
C ARG A 319 12.40 0.11 23.33
#